data_AF-A0A1T4Y237-F1
#
_entry.id   AF-A0A1T4Y237-F1
#
_cell.length_a   1.000
_cell.length_b   1.000
_cell.length_c   1.000
_cell.angle_alpha   90.00
_cell.angle_beta   90.00
_cell.angle_gamma   90.00
#
_symmetry.space_group_name_H-M   'P 1'
#
loop_
_entity.id
_entity.type
_entity.pdbx_description
1 polymer ?
#
loop_
_entity_poly.entity_id
_entity_poly.type
_entity_poly.pdbx_seq_one_letter_code
_entity_poly.pdbx_strand_id
1 'polypeptide(L)'
;MRTARKARGSSRSGIATTARGGALAVLALAGAIGLGACTTPEPESTPDPVDTSSAALREQLLQIEGLSDPGQTLSGLEYELQFAIDDPDRAAEATREALDAFHASGVPEALTADVAEFYDSPPRFQLSIVEVGSEGVGPHLDLPIASEDDTPTLAAAVATWSRMGQIEGIRLQTSTFDTSTFEMGYTVDFEGLLAGVRPTAVTPQLRQILADAGYDPAASTIKAAITAPEASNTVGGKEKYVQGTRFARASLPLKAVAGPNFASVSYFIPPGGKTVDIYVLPKLGADGTLLPLDLTDETVRTAGESIQTGNFDSSWDLRDVIVFTQDGMQTFPTDA
;
A
#
# COMPACT_ATOMS: atom_id res chain seq x y z
N MET A 1 60.04 -8.49 -22.79
CA MET A 1 59.57 -8.63 -24.19
C MET A 1 58.27 -7.83 -24.29
N ARG A 2 58.17 -6.63 -24.89
CA ARG A 2 58.20 -6.28 -26.35
C ARG A 2 57.35 -7.28 -27.14
N THR A 3 56.22 -6.97 -27.80
CA THR A 3 55.82 -5.88 -28.74
C THR A 3 54.28 -5.98 -28.95
N ALA A 4 53.45 -4.93 -29.01
CA ALA A 4 53.26 -3.88 -30.02
C ALA A 4 52.78 -4.34 -31.43
N ARG A 5 51.54 -3.97 -31.82
CA ARG A 5 51.06 -3.42 -33.13
C ARG A 5 49.51 -3.41 -33.15
N LYS A 6 48.76 -2.31 -33.37
CA LYS A 6 48.67 -1.32 -34.49
C LYS A 6 48.34 -2.03 -35.81
N ALA A 7 47.29 -1.72 -36.59
CA ALA A 7 46.82 -0.39 -37.00
C ALA A 7 45.51 -0.45 -37.81
N ARG A 8 44.80 0.72 -37.85
CA ARG A 8 44.18 1.42 -39.01
C ARG A 8 43.20 0.65 -39.92
N GLY A 9 42.07 1.23 -40.36
CA GLY A 9 41.58 2.60 -40.27
C GLY A 9 40.69 2.97 -41.46
N SER A 10 40.27 4.25 -41.49
CA SER A 10 39.73 5.02 -42.64
C SER A 10 38.30 4.67 -43.08
N SER A 11 37.36 5.58 -43.37
CA SER A 11 37.41 6.97 -43.89
C SER A 11 36.23 7.80 -43.33
N ARG A 12 36.40 9.03 -42.82
CA ARG A 12 36.44 10.34 -43.52
C ARG A 12 35.24 10.67 -44.42
N SER A 13 34.49 11.71 -44.00
CA SER A 13 34.13 12.94 -44.74
C SER A 13 33.31 13.81 -43.74
N GLY A 14 33.79 14.95 -43.23
CA GLY A 14 33.81 16.28 -43.89
C GLY A 14 32.38 16.85 -43.96
N ILE A 15 32.00 18.06 -43.52
CA ILE A 15 32.59 19.42 -43.48
C ILE A 15 31.69 20.23 -42.50
N ALA A 16 32.20 20.83 -41.42
CA ALA A 16 32.50 22.26 -41.19
C ALA A 16 31.36 23.32 -41.32
N THR A 17 31.39 24.23 -40.32
CA THR A 17 31.12 25.69 -40.35
C THR A 17 29.70 26.27 -40.06
N THR A 18 29.60 26.87 -38.85
CA THR A 18 29.09 28.22 -38.50
C THR A 18 27.72 28.72 -38.96
N ALA A 19 26.90 29.20 -38.00
CA ALA A 19 26.42 30.60 -37.96
C ALA A 19 25.60 30.94 -36.68
N ARG A 20 25.75 32.19 -36.23
CA ARG A 20 24.99 32.89 -35.18
C ARG A 20 23.64 33.41 -35.72
N GLY A 21 22.73 33.75 -34.79
CA GLY A 21 21.54 34.62 -34.99
C GLY A 21 20.25 33.79 -35.06
N GLY A 22 19.18 34.05 -34.29
CA GLY A 22 18.63 35.30 -33.81
C GLY A 22 17.44 35.71 -34.69
N ALA A 23 16.20 35.44 -34.25
CA ALA A 23 14.92 36.06 -34.66
C ALA A 23 13.76 35.20 -34.11
N LEU A 24 13.03 35.61 -33.06
CA LEU A 24 11.80 36.42 -33.17
C LEU A 24 10.92 36.04 -34.36
N ALA A 25 10.01 35.09 -34.15
CA ALA A 25 8.87 34.88 -35.03
C ALA A 25 7.71 35.76 -34.55
N VAL A 26 7.61 36.93 -35.18
CA VAL A 26 6.43 37.80 -35.17
C VAL A 26 5.31 37.09 -35.94
N LEU A 27 4.22 36.75 -35.28
CA LEU A 27 2.98 36.31 -35.95
C LEU A 27 2.29 37.53 -36.56
N ALA A 28 2.26 37.54 -37.88
CA ALA A 28 1.64 38.58 -38.69
C ALA A 28 0.11 38.52 -38.58
N LEU A 29 -0.48 39.66 -38.20
CA LEU A 29 -1.90 39.93 -38.25
C LEU A 29 -2.32 40.12 -39.72
N ALA A 30 -3.13 39.19 -40.25
CA ALA A 30 -3.82 39.37 -41.51
C ALA A 30 -5.32 39.19 -41.27
N GLY A 31 -6.06 40.30 -41.34
CA GLY A 31 -7.51 40.32 -41.22
C GLY A 31 -8.20 39.90 -42.52
N ALA A 32 -9.35 39.26 -42.38
CA ALA A 32 -10.40 39.26 -43.39
C ALA A 32 -11.76 39.36 -42.67
N ILE A 33 -12.47 40.45 -42.96
CA ILE A 33 -13.81 40.77 -42.49
C ILE A 33 -14.80 39.93 -43.30
N GLY A 34 -15.57 39.07 -42.62
CA GLY A 34 -16.79 38.46 -43.13
C GLY A 34 -17.96 38.87 -42.25
N LEU A 35 -18.77 39.83 -42.71
CA LEU A 35 -20.03 40.23 -42.08
C LEU A 35 -21.07 39.11 -42.27
N GLY A 36 -21.53 38.51 -41.17
CA GLY A 36 -22.67 37.60 -41.18
C GLY A 36 -22.92 36.93 -39.84
N ALA A 37 -23.99 37.37 -39.16
CA ALA A 37 -24.54 36.86 -37.88
C ALA A 37 -23.70 37.14 -36.62
N CYS A 38 -24.19 38.06 -35.78
CA CYS A 38 -23.78 38.18 -34.39
C CYS A 38 -24.27 36.96 -33.61
N THR A 39 -23.48 35.90 -33.56
CA THR A 39 -23.40 35.07 -32.36
C THR A 39 -22.26 35.67 -31.54
N THR A 40 -22.57 36.26 -30.40
CA THR A 40 -21.54 36.50 -29.37
C THR A 40 -20.77 35.19 -29.23
N PRO A 41 -19.45 35.12 -29.44
CA PRO A 41 -18.72 33.93 -29.07
C PRO A 41 -19.04 33.73 -27.59
N GLU A 42 -19.51 32.55 -27.20
CA GLU A 42 -19.46 32.16 -25.80
C GLU A 42 -18.04 32.49 -25.32
N PRO A 43 -17.89 33.23 -24.21
CA PRO A 43 -16.55 33.47 -23.69
C PRO A 43 -15.89 32.11 -23.57
N GLU A 44 -14.75 31.92 -24.26
CA GLU A 44 -13.93 30.73 -24.06
C GLU A 44 -13.78 30.57 -22.55
N SER A 45 -14.28 29.46 -22.00
CA SER A 45 -14.20 29.21 -20.56
C SER A 45 -12.75 29.37 -20.17
N THR A 46 -12.44 30.42 -19.40
CA THR A 46 -11.11 30.61 -18.85
C THR A 46 -10.75 29.30 -18.15
N PRO A 47 -9.63 28.64 -18.51
CA PRO A 47 -9.25 27.39 -17.87
C PRO A 47 -9.25 27.59 -16.35
N ASP A 48 -9.83 26.63 -15.63
CA ASP A 48 -9.80 26.68 -14.17
C ASP A 48 -8.32 26.74 -13.71
N PRO A 49 -7.92 27.76 -12.94
CA PRO A 49 -6.58 27.87 -12.40
C PRO A 49 -6.15 26.64 -11.61
N VAL A 50 -7.08 25.97 -10.93
CA VAL A 50 -6.84 24.74 -10.17
C VAL A 50 -6.49 23.60 -11.13
N ASP A 51 -7.31 23.36 -12.16
CA ASP A 51 -7.06 22.30 -13.15
C ASP A 51 -5.73 22.51 -13.89
N THR A 52 -5.45 23.76 -14.27
CA THR A 52 -4.23 24.11 -15.01
C THR A 52 -2.98 23.87 -14.16
N SER A 53 -2.99 24.32 -12.90
CA SER A 53 -1.86 24.17 -11.98
C SER A 53 -1.67 22.70 -11.57
N SER A 54 -2.77 21.97 -11.36
CA SER A 54 -2.77 20.53 -11.03
C SER A 54 -2.19 19.69 -12.15
N ALA A 55 -2.56 19.96 -13.41
CA ALA A 55 -2.00 19.28 -14.58
C ALA A 55 -0.50 19.54 -14.71
N ALA A 56 -0.05 20.79 -14.51
CA ALA A 56 1.37 21.13 -14.55
C ALA A 56 2.18 20.44 -13.44
N LEU A 57 1.63 20.41 -12.21
CA LEU A 57 2.24 19.68 -11.10
C LEU A 57 2.37 18.18 -11.42
N ARG A 58 1.33 17.56 -11.99
CA ARG A 58 1.37 16.13 -12.35
C ARG A 58 2.52 15.82 -13.32
N GLU A 59 2.71 16.64 -14.34
CA GLU A 59 3.81 16.47 -15.29
C GLU A 59 5.18 16.63 -14.64
N GLN A 60 5.33 17.52 -13.65
CA GLN A 60 6.58 17.67 -12.89
C GLN A 60 6.87 16.44 -12.03
N LEU A 61 5.87 15.93 -11.32
CA LEU A 61 6.00 14.75 -10.45
C LEU A 61 6.42 13.51 -11.24
N LEU A 62 5.93 13.35 -12.47
CA LEU A 62 6.33 12.25 -13.37
C LEU A 62 7.83 12.29 -13.77
N GLN A 63 8.51 13.42 -13.58
CA GLN A 63 9.95 13.54 -13.85
C GLN A 63 10.82 13.29 -12.62
N ILE A 64 10.24 13.15 -11.42
CA ILE A 64 10.97 12.91 -10.19
C ILE A 64 11.36 11.44 -10.14
N GLU A 65 12.66 11.18 -10.09
CA GLU A 65 13.18 9.82 -10.03
C GLU A 65 12.94 9.21 -8.64
N GLY A 66 12.45 7.97 -8.61
CA GLY A 66 12.06 7.27 -7.38
C GLY A 66 10.58 7.42 -7.01
N LEU A 67 9.81 8.17 -7.79
CA LEU A 67 8.34 8.25 -7.68
C LEU A 67 7.64 7.55 -8.85
N SER A 68 6.50 6.93 -8.54
CA SER A 68 5.56 6.42 -9.53
C SER A 68 4.12 6.82 -9.20
N ASP A 69 3.24 6.64 -10.20
CA ASP A 69 1.79 6.78 -10.07
C ASP A 69 1.31 8.09 -9.40
N PRO A 70 1.78 9.28 -9.82
CA PRO A 70 1.31 10.53 -9.23
C PRO A 70 -0.18 10.74 -9.50
N GLY A 71 -0.92 10.95 -8.43
CA GLY A 71 -2.35 11.21 -8.37
C GLY A 71 -2.64 12.49 -7.61
N GLN A 72 -3.77 13.11 -7.93
CA GLN A 72 -4.27 14.29 -7.24
C GLN A 72 -5.79 14.15 -7.14
N THR A 73 -6.32 14.27 -5.92
CA THR A 73 -7.76 14.14 -5.65
C THR A 73 -8.23 15.35 -4.85
N LEU A 74 -9.34 15.96 -5.28
CA LEU A 74 -10.02 17.03 -4.54
C LEU A 74 -11.38 16.51 -4.06
N SER A 75 -11.60 16.50 -2.75
CA SER A 75 -12.84 16.09 -2.10
C SER A 75 -13.30 17.15 -1.10
N GLY A 76 -14.20 18.03 -1.53
CA GLY A 76 -14.65 19.14 -0.71
C GLY A 76 -13.52 20.13 -0.43
N LEU A 77 -13.08 20.20 0.83
CA LEU A 77 -11.97 21.06 1.28
C LEU A 77 -10.62 20.34 1.32
N GLU A 78 -10.60 19.04 1.04
CA GLU A 78 -9.43 18.19 1.18
C GLU A 78 -8.81 17.94 -0.19
N TYR A 79 -7.58 18.39 -0.35
CA TYR A 79 -6.75 18.09 -1.51
C TYR A 79 -5.69 17.08 -1.10
N GLU A 80 -5.68 15.95 -1.81
CA GLU A 80 -4.72 14.88 -1.62
C GLU A 80 -3.75 14.84 -2.79
N LEU A 81 -2.46 14.97 -2.47
CA LEU A 81 -1.35 14.64 -3.34
C LEU A 81 -0.96 13.17 -3.09
N GLN A 82 -1.01 12.35 -4.13
CA GLN A 82 -0.77 10.91 -4.03
C GLN A 82 0.42 10.51 -4.90
N PHE A 83 1.29 9.61 -4.42
CA PHE A 83 2.30 8.94 -5.24
C PHE A 83 2.81 7.66 -4.56
N ALA A 84 3.48 6.81 -5.33
CA ALA A 84 4.18 5.64 -4.82
C ALA A 84 5.70 5.87 -4.80
N ILE A 85 6.39 5.18 -3.88
CA ILE A 85 7.85 5.17 -3.79
C ILE A 85 8.39 3.92 -4.49
N ASP A 86 9.08 4.10 -5.61
CA ASP A 86 9.71 3.00 -6.37
C ASP A 86 11.04 2.56 -5.76
N ASP A 87 11.79 3.50 -5.19
CA ASP A 87 13.08 3.27 -4.58
C ASP A 87 13.06 3.70 -3.09
N PRO A 88 12.92 2.75 -2.16
CA PRO A 88 12.91 3.02 -0.72
C PRO A 88 14.15 3.76 -0.21
N ASP A 89 15.31 3.57 -0.85
CA ASP A 89 16.57 4.23 -0.44
C ASP A 89 16.55 5.74 -0.77
N ARG A 90 15.70 6.14 -1.73
CA ARG A 90 15.51 7.54 -2.15
C ARG A 90 14.25 8.18 -1.60
N ALA A 91 13.44 7.46 -0.83
CA ALA A 91 12.13 7.89 -0.35
C ALA A 91 12.13 9.32 0.21
N ALA A 92 13.11 9.69 1.05
CA ALA A 92 13.20 11.03 1.62
C ALA A 92 13.50 12.12 0.58
N GLU A 93 14.43 11.87 -0.34
CA GLU A 93 14.82 12.86 -1.36
C GLU A 93 13.68 13.08 -2.35
N ALA A 94 13.10 11.99 -2.85
CA ALA A 94 11.99 12.02 -3.79
C ALA A 94 10.74 12.70 -3.20
N THR A 95 10.41 12.40 -1.93
CA THR A 95 9.31 13.06 -1.23
C THR A 95 9.54 14.56 -1.06
N ARG A 96 10.77 14.96 -0.71
CA ARG A 96 11.13 16.38 -0.61
C ARG A 96 10.98 17.09 -1.95
N GLU A 97 11.49 16.50 -3.04
CA GLU A 97 11.34 17.06 -4.38
C GLU A 97 9.87 17.19 -4.80
N ALA A 98 9.03 16.22 -4.43
CA ALA A 98 7.59 16.28 -4.70
C ALA A 98 6.88 17.40 -3.92
N LEU A 99 7.20 17.56 -2.64
CA LEU A 99 6.63 18.61 -1.80
C LEU A 99 7.12 20.00 -2.24
N ASP A 100 8.40 20.15 -2.56
CA ASP A 100 8.96 21.38 -3.12
C ASP A 100 8.24 21.76 -4.45
N ALA A 101 8.00 20.77 -5.32
CA ALA A 101 7.24 20.98 -6.56
C ALA A 101 5.78 21.36 -6.27
N PHE A 102 5.12 20.73 -5.30
CA PHE A 102 3.77 21.07 -4.87
C PHE A 102 3.67 22.51 -4.36
N HIS A 103 4.56 22.92 -3.45
CA HIS A 103 4.61 24.28 -2.92
C HIS A 103 4.92 25.33 -4.00
N ALA A 104 5.72 24.98 -5.01
CA ALA A 104 6.03 25.88 -6.13
C ALA A 104 4.98 25.87 -7.27
N SER A 105 4.00 24.97 -7.24
CA SER A 105 3.09 24.70 -8.38
C SER A 105 2.00 25.75 -8.60
N GLY A 106 1.71 26.60 -7.61
CA GLY A 106 0.55 27.49 -7.63
C GLY A 106 -0.78 26.80 -7.27
N VAL A 107 -0.79 25.47 -7.10
CA VAL A 107 -1.98 24.71 -6.66
C VAL A 107 -2.47 25.17 -5.29
N PRO A 108 -1.60 25.33 -4.24
CA PRO A 108 -2.06 25.78 -2.93
C PRO A 108 -2.77 27.14 -2.98
N GLU A 109 -2.22 28.09 -3.73
CA GLU A 109 -2.78 29.44 -3.88
C GLU A 109 -4.07 29.42 -4.68
N ALA A 110 -4.12 28.67 -5.79
CA ALA A 110 -5.30 28.54 -6.63
C ALA A 110 -6.47 27.94 -5.84
N LEU A 111 -6.23 26.84 -5.11
CA LEU A 111 -7.24 26.20 -4.27
C LEU A 111 -7.69 27.07 -3.10
N THR A 112 -6.76 27.80 -2.47
CA THR A 112 -7.13 28.72 -1.39
C THR A 112 -8.04 29.82 -1.90
N ALA A 113 -7.77 30.37 -3.09
CA ALA A 113 -8.61 31.39 -3.71
C ALA A 113 -9.99 30.85 -4.11
N ASP A 114 -10.03 29.66 -4.70
CA ASP A 114 -11.27 28.99 -5.11
C ASP A 114 -12.16 28.66 -3.91
N VAL A 115 -11.59 28.03 -2.88
CA VAL A 115 -12.32 27.63 -1.67
C VAL A 115 -12.82 28.84 -0.87
N ALA A 116 -12.05 29.94 -0.80
CA ALA A 116 -12.43 31.13 -0.06
C ALA A 116 -13.71 31.82 -0.60
N GLU A 117 -14.10 31.54 -1.84
CA GLU A 117 -15.37 32.03 -2.40
C GLU A 117 -16.58 31.30 -1.80
N PHE A 118 -16.41 30.04 -1.39
CA PHE A 118 -17.51 29.14 -1.02
C PHE A 118 -17.50 28.72 0.45
N TYR A 119 -16.36 28.83 1.14
CA TYR A 119 -16.17 28.31 2.49
C TYR A 119 -15.38 29.29 3.38
N ASP A 120 -15.73 29.31 4.67
CA ASP A 120 -15.06 30.13 5.69
C ASP A 120 -13.74 29.50 6.21
N SER A 121 -13.40 28.29 5.77
CA SER A 121 -12.22 27.54 6.22
C SER A 121 -11.24 27.32 5.06
N PRO A 122 -9.92 27.42 5.31
CA PRO A 122 -8.92 27.15 4.28
C PRO A 122 -8.95 25.67 3.85
N PRO A 123 -8.47 25.36 2.63
CA PRO A 123 -8.29 23.98 2.20
C PRO A 123 -7.29 23.26 3.11
N ARG A 124 -7.45 21.94 3.19
CA ARG A 124 -6.50 21.03 3.86
C ARG A 124 -5.74 20.26 2.80
N PHE A 125 -4.44 20.17 2.98
CA PHE A 125 -3.56 19.46 2.08
C PHE A 125 -3.05 18.20 2.77
N GLN A 126 -3.06 17.09 2.05
CA GLN A 126 -2.62 15.79 2.52
C GLN A 126 -1.69 15.16 1.48
N LEU A 127 -0.66 14.48 1.96
CA LEU A 127 0.19 13.59 1.21
C LEU A 127 -0.24 12.15 1.49
N SER A 128 -0.47 11.36 0.44
CA SER A 128 -0.77 9.92 0.55
C SER A 128 0.28 9.10 -0.22
N ILE A 129 1.05 8.28 0.50
CA ILE A 129 2.03 7.38 -0.09
C ILE A 129 1.41 6.02 -0.32
N VAL A 130 1.26 5.60 -1.57
CA VAL A 130 0.59 4.34 -1.93
C VAL A 130 1.55 3.26 -2.40
N GLU A 131 1.05 2.01 -2.49
CA GLU A 131 1.78 0.92 -3.14
C GLU A 131 1.89 1.16 -4.66
N VAL A 132 3.01 0.77 -5.25
CA VAL A 132 3.26 0.85 -6.69
C VAL A 132 2.20 0.06 -7.45
N GLY A 133 1.57 0.68 -8.45
CA GLY A 133 0.50 0.10 -9.25
C GLY A 133 -0.86 0.01 -8.54
N SER A 134 -1.02 0.60 -7.35
CA SER A 134 -2.32 0.66 -6.68
C SER A 134 -3.20 1.76 -7.30
N GLU A 135 -4.45 1.43 -7.62
CA GLU A 135 -5.47 2.42 -8.03
C GLU A 135 -6.09 3.14 -6.80
N GLY A 136 -5.31 3.35 -5.73
CA GLY A 136 -5.77 3.99 -4.48
C GLY A 136 -6.57 3.08 -3.54
N VAL A 137 -6.62 1.76 -3.81
CA VAL A 137 -7.39 0.78 -3.00
C VAL A 137 -6.50 0.03 -1.99
N GLY A 138 -5.20 0.31 -1.96
CA GLY A 138 -4.21 -0.38 -1.13
C GLY A 138 -3.85 0.33 0.19
N PRO A 139 -3.00 -0.30 1.02
CA PRO A 139 -2.36 0.36 2.15
C PRO A 139 -1.62 1.62 1.71
N HIS A 140 -1.69 2.65 2.55
CA HIS A 140 -1.02 3.92 2.29
C HIS A 140 -0.58 4.61 3.58
N LEU A 141 0.36 5.54 3.47
CA LEU A 141 0.71 6.46 4.56
C LEU A 141 0.09 7.82 4.30
N ASP A 142 -0.78 8.26 5.20
CA ASP A 142 -1.38 9.59 5.18
C ASP A 142 -0.59 10.55 6.06
N LEU A 143 -0.23 11.70 5.49
CA LEU A 143 0.48 12.76 6.18
C LEU A 143 -0.17 14.13 5.90
N PRO A 144 -0.53 14.91 6.93
CA PRO A 144 -1.03 16.26 6.73
C PRO A 144 0.11 17.18 6.26
N ILE A 145 -0.15 17.97 5.22
CA ILE A 145 0.74 19.05 4.76
C ILE A 145 0.23 20.36 5.37
N ALA A 146 0.77 20.74 6.53
CA ALA A 146 0.34 21.96 7.22
C ALA A 146 1.09 23.21 6.74
N SER A 147 2.35 23.08 6.36
CA SER A 147 3.19 24.17 5.85
C SER A 147 4.40 23.67 5.05
N GLU A 148 5.05 24.55 4.31
CA GLU A 148 6.30 24.25 3.59
C GLU A 148 7.44 23.84 4.55
N ASP A 149 7.47 24.41 5.76
CA ASP A 149 8.46 24.11 6.80
C ASP A 149 8.39 22.64 7.29
N ASP A 150 7.27 21.94 7.02
CA ASP A 150 7.10 20.53 7.38
C ASP A 150 7.80 19.57 6.41
N THR A 151 8.25 20.05 5.25
CA THR A 151 8.82 19.20 4.18
C THR A 151 9.91 18.23 4.67
N PRO A 152 10.91 18.64 5.46
CA PRO A 152 11.92 17.71 5.97
C PRO A 152 11.34 16.64 6.92
N THR A 153 10.34 17.01 7.71
CA THR A 153 9.66 16.12 8.65
C THR A 153 8.85 15.07 7.90
N LEU A 154 8.06 15.49 6.91
CA LEU A 154 7.26 14.59 6.08
C LEU A 154 8.15 13.65 5.27
N ALA A 155 9.21 14.15 4.65
CA ALA A 155 10.19 13.34 3.93
C ALA A 155 10.85 12.27 4.84
N ALA A 156 11.22 12.64 6.07
CA ALA A 156 11.77 11.71 7.04
C ALA A 156 10.73 10.66 7.49
N ALA A 157 9.47 11.05 7.65
CA ALA A 157 8.38 10.14 7.99
C ALA A 157 8.13 9.12 6.87
N VAL A 158 8.07 9.56 5.61
CA VAL A 158 7.93 8.67 4.44
C VAL A 158 9.08 7.67 4.36
N ALA A 159 10.33 8.11 4.47
CA ALA A 159 11.48 7.19 4.44
C ALA A 159 11.46 6.17 5.59
N THR A 160 11.01 6.60 6.77
CA THR A 160 10.87 5.71 7.93
C THR A 160 9.82 4.63 7.67
N TRP A 161 8.67 5.00 7.13
CA TRP A 161 7.61 4.06 6.77
C TRP A 161 8.02 3.14 5.62
N SER A 162 8.68 3.66 4.58
CA SER A 162 9.24 2.85 3.48
C SER A 162 10.22 1.79 4.00
N ARG A 163 11.08 2.13 4.97
CA ARG A 163 11.99 1.16 5.62
C ARG A 163 11.24 0.09 6.41
N MET A 164 10.13 0.43 7.06
CA MET A 164 9.27 -0.55 7.73
C MET A 164 8.62 -1.52 6.73
N GLY A 165 8.25 -1.03 5.56
CA GLY A 165 7.68 -1.83 4.47
C GLY A 165 8.65 -2.86 3.88
N GLN A 166 9.95 -2.75 4.18
CA GLN A 166 10.98 -3.71 3.76
C GLN A 166 11.09 -4.94 4.68
N ILE A 167 10.35 -5.00 5.80
CA ILE A 167 10.36 -6.19 6.66
C ILE A 167 9.67 -7.35 5.93
N GLU A 168 10.41 -8.45 5.75
CA GLU A 168 9.92 -9.64 5.06
C GLU A 168 8.74 -10.30 5.80
N GLY A 169 7.73 -10.72 5.04
CA GLY A 169 6.59 -11.49 5.53
C GLY A 169 5.56 -10.68 6.30
N ILE A 170 5.59 -9.35 6.20
CA ILE A 170 4.51 -8.47 6.62
C ILE A 170 4.01 -7.61 5.48
N ARG A 171 2.78 -7.13 5.61
CA ARG A 171 2.23 -6.04 4.80
C ARG A 171 1.83 -4.90 5.72
N LEU A 172 2.29 -3.69 5.44
CA LEU A 172 1.80 -2.52 6.17
C LEU A 172 0.33 -2.29 5.83
N GLN A 173 -0.45 -1.82 6.79
CA GLN A 173 -1.81 -1.33 6.55
C GLN A 173 -1.79 0.18 6.39
N THR A 174 -2.93 0.77 6.05
CA THR A 174 -3.11 2.22 6.10
C THR A 174 -2.62 2.75 7.45
N SER A 175 -1.69 3.69 7.35
CA SER A 175 -0.98 4.29 8.47
C SER A 175 -1.15 5.79 8.41
N THR A 176 -1.17 6.45 9.56
CA THR A 176 -1.18 7.91 9.63
C THR A 176 0.07 8.39 10.36
N PHE A 177 0.51 9.59 10.01
CA PHE A 177 1.56 10.29 10.73
C PHE A 177 1.07 11.67 11.14
N ASP A 178 1.20 11.99 12.43
CA ASP A 178 0.95 13.32 12.96
C ASP A 178 2.19 13.79 13.72
N THR A 179 2.81 14.86 13.23
CA THR A 179 3.93 15.64 13.80
C THR A 179 5.19 14.84 14.15
N SER A 180 5.08 13.83 15.02
CA SER A 180 6.16 12.97 15.51
C SER A 180 5.71 11.54 15.83
N THR A 181 4.44 11.20 15.61
CA THR A 181 3.85 9.92 16.01
C THR A 181 3.23 9.21 14.83
N PHE A 182 3.46 7.90 14.76
CA PHE A 182 2.81 7.02 13.79
C PHE A 182 1.64 6.30 14.46
N GLU A 183 0.51 6.25 13.77
CA GLU A 183 -0.49 5.20 13.98
C GLU A 183 -0.41 4.24 12.80
N MET A 184 0.09 3.03 13.07
CA MET A 184 0.33 2.05 12.01
C MET A 184 -0.28 0.69 12.35
N GLY A 185 -0.81 0.05 11.32
CA GLY A 185 -1.15 -1.36 11.32
C GLY A 185 -0.18 -2.15 10.45
N TYR A 186 0.02 -3.42 10.77
CA TYR A 186 0.63 -4.36 9.83
C TYR A 186 -0.04 -5.73 9.94
N THR A 187 -0.08 -6.47 8.85
CA THR A 187 -0.54 -7.84 8.83
C THR A 187 0.63 -8.79 8.62
N VAL A 188 0.64 -9.89 9.38
CA VAL A 188 1.35 -11.11 8.98
C VAL A 188 0.36 -11.97 8.22
N ASP A 189 0.62 -12.26 6.96
CA ASP A 189 -0.23 -13.17 6.21
C ASP A 189 -0.02 -14.62 6.65
N PHE A 190 -0.95 -15.48 6.25
CA PHE A 190 -0.91 -16.89 6.62
C PHE A 190 0.35 -17.60 6.11
N GLU A 191 0.85 -17.24 4.92
CA GLU A 191 2.10 -17.78 4.38
C GLU A 191 3.31 -17.35 5.22
N GLY A 192 3.36 -16.08 5.66
CA GLY A 192 4.34 -15.58 6.62
C GLY A 192 4.29 -16.33 7.94
N LEU A 193 3.10 -16.61 8.49
CA LEU A 193 2.97 -17.42 9.70
C LEU A 193 3.50 -18.85 9.51
N LEU A 194 3.22 -19.49 8.36
CA LEU A 194 3.78 -20.80 8.02
C LEU A 194 5.30 -20.75 7.88
N ALA A 195 5.84 -19.65 7.37
CA ALA A 195 7.28 -19.39 7.25
C ALA A 195 7.96 -19.01 8.59
N GLY A 196 7.20 -18.92 9.69
CA GLY A 196 7.74 -18.63 11.02
C GLY A 196 7.80 -17.15 11.38
N VAL A 197 7.24 -16.25 10.56
CA VAL A 197 7.11 -14.84 10.89
C VAL A 197 6.12 -14.70 12.03
N ARG A 198 6.45 -13.92 13.06
CA ARG A 198 5.62 -13.74 14.25
C ARG A 198 5.50 -12.25 14.59
N PRO A 199 4.29 -11.75 14.91
CA PRO A 199 4.14 -10.35 15.29
C PRO A 199 4.99 -9.95 16.51
N THR A 200 5.23 -10.87 17.44
CA THR A 200 6.12 -10.66 18.59
C THR A 200 7.58 -10.42 18.22
N ALA A 201 8.02 -10.87 17.04
CA ALA A 201 9.35 -10.60 16.51
C ALA A 201 9.38 -9.37 15.59
N VAL A 202 8.26 -9.06 14.92
CA VAL A 202 8.14 -7.91 14.01
C VAL A 202 7.95 -6.59 14.78
N THR A 203 7.05 -6.54 15.76
CA THR A 203 6.77 -5.31 16.50
C THR A 203 8.03 -4.69 17.12
N PRO A 204 8.97 -5.45 17.72
CA PRO A 204 10.24 -4.91 18.18
C PRO A 204 11.11 -4.32 17.06
N GLN A 205 11.12 -4.92 15.86
CA GLN A 205 11.87 -4.40 14.71
C GLN A 205 11.29 -3.06 14.23
N LEU A 206 9.96 -2.95 14.15
CA LEU A 206 9.29 -1.69 13.81
C LEU A 206 9.60 -0.60 14.85
N ARG A 207 9.57 -0.93 16.14
CA ARG A 207 9.96 0.00 17.21
C ARG A 207 11.43 0.42 17.12
N GLN A 208 12.31 -0.48 16.69
CA GLN A 208 13.72 -0.15 16.47
C GLN A 208 13.89 0.81 15.29
N ILE A 209 13.16 0.60 14.18
CA ILE A 209 13.20 1.52 13.02
C ILE A 209 12.75 2.93 13.42
N LEU A 210 11.69 3.05 14.22
CA LEU A 210 11.25 4.34 14.78
C LEU A 210 12.36 5.02 15.60
N ALA A 211 12.98 4.26 16.52
CA ALA A 211 14.05 4.77 17.38
C ALA A 211 15.28 5.20 16.57
N ASP A 212 15.69 4.41 15.57
CA ASP A 212 16.80 4.72 14.66
C ASP A 212 16.55 6.03 13.89
N ALA A 213 15.29 6.30 13.55
CA ALA A 213 14.87 7.52 12.87
C ALA A 213 14.66 8.72 13.82
N GLY A 214 14.84 8.54 15.14
CA GLY A 214 14.73 9.59 16.15
C GLY A 214 13.32 9.84 16.71
N TYR A 215 12.34 8.99 16.37
CA TYR A 215 11.00 9.04 16.96
C TYR A 215 10.94 8.31 18.30
N ASP A 216 10.03 8.70 19.18
CA ASP A 216 9.73 7.95 20.41
C ASP A 216 8.81 6.76 20.09
N PRO A 217 9.30 5.50 20.17
CA PRO A 217 8.47 4.33 19.88
C PRO A 217 7.32 4.13 20.87
N ALA A 218 7.36 4.76 22.05
CA ALA A 218 6.29 4.68 23.04
C ALA A 218 5.12 5.64 22.71
N ALA A 219 5.38 6.70 21.93
CA ALA A 219 4.36 7.64 21.49
C ALA A 219 3.58 7.15 20.26
N SER A 220 4.18 6.28 19.45
CA SER A 220 3.54 5.66 18.29
C SER A 220 2.70 4.44 18.66
N THR A 221 1.60 4.25 17.94
CA THR A 221 0.73 3.06 18.04
C THR A 221 1.05 2.10 16.91
N ILE A 222 1.42 0.86 17.25
CA ILE A 222 1.67 -0.23 16.29
C ILE A 222 0.72 -1.38 16.58
N LYS A 223 -0.15 -1.70 15.63
CA LYS A 223 -1.13 -2.79 15.75
C LYS A 223 -0.78 -3.91 14.79
N ALA A 224 -0.60 -5.11 15.34
CA ALA A 224 -0.48 -6.31 14.54
C ALA A 224 -1.85 -6.90 14.24
N ALA A 225 -2.01 -7.39 13.03
CA ALA A 225 -3.09 -8.26 12.61
C ALA A 225 -2.52 -9.51 11.94
N ILE A 226 -3.35 -10.54 11.85
CA ILE A 226 -3.06 -11.68 11.00
C ILE A 226 -4.18 -11.79 9.99
N THR A 227 -3.80 -11.86 8.71
CA THR A 227 -4.72 -12.14 7.62
C THR A 227 -4.66 -13.62 7.28
N ALA A 228 -5.74 -14.32 7.60
CA ALA A 228 -6.02 -15.60 6.97
C ALA A 228 -6.38 -15.34 5.50
N PRO A 229 -5.97 -16.18 4.54
CA PRO A 229 -6.49 -16.10 3.19
C PRO A 229 -8.00 -16.12 3.29
N GLU A 230 -8.66 -15.16 2.63
CA GLU A 230 -10.04 -15.38 2.27
C GLU A 230 -10.04 -16.69 1.51
N ALA A 231 -10.73 -17.70 2.03
CA ALA A 231 -10.86 -18.96 1.32
C ALA A 231 -11.57 -18.64 0.01
N SER A 232 -10.78 -18.38 -1.04
CA SER A 232 -11.24 -18.25 -2.41
C SER A 232 -11.89 -19.59 -2.71
N ASN A 233 -13.21 -19.64 -2.56
CA ASN A 233 -14.00 -20.81 -2.90
C ASN A 233 -14.14 -20.82 -4.41
N THR A 234 -13.03 -21.03 -5.12
CA THR A 234 -13.05 -21.40 -6.53
C THR A 234 -13.28 -22.90 -6.63
N VAL A 235 -14.52 -23.29 -6.90
CA VAL A 235 -14.85 -24.66 -7.34
C VAL A 235 -15.00 -24.63 -8.86
N GLY A 236 -14.04 -25.24 -9.57
CA GLY A 236 -14.01 -25.23 -11.04
C GLY A 236 -13.66 -23.87 -11.66
N GLY A 237 -12.78 -23.09 -11.00
CA GLY A 237 -12.28 -21.80 -11.52
C GLY A 237 -13.26 -20.62 -11.41
N LYS A 238 -14.31 -20.73 -10.60
CA LYS A 238 -15.24 -19.61 -10.33
C LYS A 238 -15.36 -19.33 -8.85
N GLU A 239 -15.04 -18.11 -8.44
CA GLU A 239 -15.22 -17.64 -7.07
C GLU A 239 -16.69 -17.69 -6.67
N LYS A 240 -16.96 -18.26 -5.49
CA LYS A 240 -18.29 -18.27 -4.88
C LYS A 240 -18.23 -17.66 -3.50
N TYR A 241 -18.76 -16.45 -3.37
CA TYR A 241 -19.19 -15.92 -2.08
C TYR A 241 -20.50 -16.62 -1.69
N VAL A 242 -20.51 -17.37 -0.59
CA VAL A 242 -21.74 -17.99 -0.06
C VAL A 242 -21.72 -17.94 1.47
N GLN A 243 -22.67 -17.22 2.05
CA GLN A 243 -22.98 -17.29 3.47
C GLN A 243 -23.30 -18.76 3.82
N GLY A 244 -22.53 -19.37 4.72
CA GLY A 244 -22.73 -20.77 5.13
C GLY A 244 -22.00 -21.83 4.29
N THR A 245 -20.77 -21.57 3.87
CA THR A 245 -19.90 -22.62 3.31
C THR A 245 -19.71 -23.78 4.31
N ARG A 246 -19.44 -24.99 3.80
CA ARG A 246 -19.04 -26.17 4.60
C ARG A 246 -17.93 -25.87 5.60
N PHE A 247 -17.01 -24.99 5.22
CA PHE A 247 -15.87 -24.54 6.02
C PHE A 247 -16.27 -23.60 7.15
N ALA A 248 -17.25 -22.72 6.95
CA ALA A 248 -17.82 -21.94 8.05
C ALA A 248 -18.47 -22.85 9.11
N ARG A 249 -19.02 -24.00 8.71
CA ARG A 249 -19.60 -24.98 9.64
C ARG A 249 -18.54 -25.76 10.41
N ALA A 250 -17.43 -26.13 9.77
CA ALA A 250 -16.31 -26.79 10.47
C ALA A 250 -15.65 -25.88 11.52
N SER A 251 -15.71 -24.55 11.33
CA SER A 251 -15.28 -23.59 12.35
C SER A 251 -16.15 -23.61 13.61
N LEU A 252 -17.42 -24.03 13.56
CA LEU A 252 -18.33 -23.93 14.70
C LEU A 252 -17.95 -24.90 15.85
N PRO A 253 -17.75 -26.22 15.61
CA PRO A 253 -17.27 -27.12 16.66
C PRO A 253 -15.91 -26.69 17.22
N LEU A 254 -14.95 -26.32 16.35
CA LEU A 254 -13.62 -25.89 16.78
C LEU A 254 -13.67 -24.62 17.63
N LYS A 255 -14.48 -23.63 17.24
CA LYS A 255 -14.65 -22.40 18.03
C LYS A 255 -15.23 -22.69 19.41
N ALA A 256 -16.16 -23.63 19.53
CA ALA A 256 -16.76 -23.99 20.81
C ALA A 256 -15.74 -24.60 21.78
N VAL A 257 -14.80 -25.41 21.27
CA VAL A 257 -13.78 -26.06 22.11
C VAL A 257 -12.51 -25.22 22.27
N ALA A 258 -12.18 -24.33 21.34
CA ALA A 258 -10.96 -23.50 21.39
C ALA A 258 -11.04 -22.34 22.39
N GLY A 259 -12.21 -22.06 22.94
CA GLY A 259 -12.41 -21.01 23.95
C GLY A 259 -12.46 -19.59 23.39
N PRO A 260 -12.39 -18.56 24.26
CA PRO A 260 -12.64 -17.17 23.90
C PRO A 260 -11.54 -16.54 23.04
N ASN A 261 -10.37 -17.17 22.97
CA ASN A 261 -9.20 -16.68 22.24
C ASN A 261 -9.16 -17.13 20.78
N PHE A 262 -10.22 -17.76 20.27
CA PHE A 262 -10.32 -18.14 18.86
C PHE A 262 -10.47 -16.92 17.94
N ALA A 263 -9.65 -16.80 16.89
CA ALA A 263 -9.78 -15.75 15.88
C ALA A 263 -10.42 -16.28 14.59
N SER A 264 -9.75 -17.21 13.90
CA SER A 264 -10.19 -17.69 12.60
C SER A 264 -9.71 -19.12 12.33
N VAL A 265 -10.23 -19.71 11.25
CA VAL A 265 -9.80 -21.01 10.74
C VAL A 265 -9.59 -20.93 9.23
N SER A 266 -8.48 -21.51 8.76
CA SER A 266 -8.17 -21.75 7.35
C SER A 266 -8.16 -23.23 7.06
N TYR A 267 -8.35 -23.60 5.79
CA TYR A 267 -8.40 -24.98 5.34
C TYR A 267 -7.43 -25.15 4.18
N PHE A 268 -6.70 -26.25 4.16
CA PHE A 268 -5.79 -26.57 3.08
C PHE A 268 -6.10 -27.96 2.53
N ILE A 269 -6.20 -28.05 1.21
CA ILE A 269 -6.40 -29.31 0.49
C ILE A 269 -5.14 -29.54 -0.33
N PRO A 270 -4.31 -30.54 0.02
CA PRO A 270 -3.11 -30.83 -0.73
C PRO A 270 -3.42 -31.18 -2.21
N PRO A 271 -2.51 -30.87 -3.14
CA PRO A 271 -2.67 -31.22 -4.56
C PRO A 271 -2.96 -32.71 -4.76
N GLY A 272 -4.04 -33.02 -5.50
CA GLY A 272 -4.48 -34.41 -5.76
C GLY A 272 -5.17 -35.10 -4.57
N GLY A 273 -5.38 -34.39 -3.46
CA GLY A 273 -5.92 -34.94 -2.23
C GLY A 273 -7.44 -34.97 -2.15
N LYS A 274 -7.93 -35.96 -1.40
CA LYS A 274 -9.21 -35.93 -0.69
C LYS A 274 -9.03 -35.48 0.77
N THR A 275 -7.79 -35.36 1.20
CA THR A 275 -7.43 -35.06 2.57
C THR A 275 -7.44 -33.56 2.81
N VAL A 276 -7.87 -33.13 3.99
CA VAL A 276 -7.93 -31.72 4.37
C VAL A 276 -7.25 -31.50 5.71
N ASP A 277 -6.45 -30.44 5.78
CA ASP A 277 -5.88 -29.92 7.02
C ASP A 277 -6.65 -28.68 7.45
N ILE A 278 -6.91 -28.56 8.76
CA ILE A 278 -7.53 -27.39 9.35
C ILE A 278 -6.47 -26.61 10.10
N TYR A 279 -6.31 -25.33 9.78
CA TYR A 279 -5.42 -24.43 10.50
C TYR A 279 -6.24 -23.50 11.38
N VAL A 280 -6.04 -23.55 12.68
CA VAL A 280 -6.71 -22.71 13.66
C VAL A 280 -5.78 -21.57 14.06
N LEU A 281 -6.30 -20.36 13.95
CA LEU A 281 -5.60 -19.15 14.32
C LEU A 281 -6.14 -18.59 15.65
N PRO A 282 -5.28 -18.43 16.66
CA PRO A 282 -5.64 -17.68 17.86
C PRO A 282 -5.72 -16.17 17.64
N LYS A 283 -6.45 -15.50 18.53
CA LYS A 283 -6.46 -14.04 18.66
C LYS A 283 -5.08 -13.53 19.03
N LEU A 284 -4.83 -12.28 18.65
CA LEU A 284 -3.65 -11.55 19.08
C LEU A 284 -3.91 -10.79 20.37
N GLY A 285 -2.94 -10.85 21.28
CA GLY A 285 -2.81 -9.94 22.41
C GLY A 285 -2.40 -8.54 21.94
N ALA A 286 -2.44 -7.57 22.86
CA ALA A 286 -2.10 -6.18 22.55
C ALA A 286 -0.64 -5.99 22.10
N ASP A 287 0.25 -6.90 22.49
CA ASP A 287 1.67 -6.93 22.11
C ASP A 287 1.95 -7.78 20.86
N GLY A 288 0.91 -8.29 20.19
CA GLY A 288 1.04 -9.19 19.05
C GLY A 288 1.32 -10.66 19.42
N THR A 289 1.24 -11.02 20.70
CA THR A 289 1.30 -12.44 21.09
C THR A 289 0.10 -13.24 20.58
N LEU A 290 0.32 -14.44 20.06
CA LEU A 290 -0.77 -15.39 19.83
C LEU A 290 -1.29 -15.85 21.20
N LEU A 291 -2.56 -15.58 21.48
CA LEU A 291 -3.20 -15.96 22.73
C LEU A 291 -3.43 -17.48 22.78
N PRO A 292 -3.29 -18.14 23.94
CA PRO A 292 -3.48 -19.58 24.04
C PRO A 292 -4.93 -19.98 23.77
N LEU A 293 -5.14 -21.15 23.15
CA LEU A 293 -6.44 -21.77 22.95
C LEU A 293 -6.64 -22.92 23.94
N ASP A 294 -7.89 -23.17 24.33
CA ASP A 294 -8.25 -24.23 25.28
C ASP A 294 -8.40 -25.60 24.59
N LEU A 295 -7.43 -25.96 23.74
CA LEU A 295 -7.47 -27.17 22.92
C LEU A 295 -6.67 -28.31 23.56
N THR A 296 -7.28 -29.49 23.58
CA THR A 296 -6.68 -30.77 23.96
C THR A 296 -6.93 -31.81 22.87
N ASP A 297 -6.08 -32.85 22.79
CA ASP A 297 -6.23 -33.95 21.84
C ASP A 297 -7.66 -34.54 21.85
N GLU A 298 -8.23 -34.73 23.04
CA GLU A 298 -9.59 -35.25 23.20
C GLU A 298 -10.65 -34.31 22.62
N THR A 299 -10.59 -33.02 22.99
CA THR A 299 -11.57 -32.02 22.49
C THR A 299 -11.47 -31.81 20.98
N VAL A 300 -10.25 -31.87 20.44
CA VAL A 300 -10.01 -31.71 19.00
C VAL A 300 -10.50 -32.94 18.25
N ARG A 301 -10.24 -34.15 18.75
CA ARG A 301 -10.78 -35.39 18.16
C ARG A 301 -12.30 -35.38 18.14
N THR A 302 -12.97 -35.04 19.24
CA THR A 302 -14.44 -34.96 19.29
C THR A 302 -15.00 -33.88 18.34
N ALA A 303 -14.33 -32.72 18.25
CA ALA A 303 -14.68 -31.71 17.26
C ALA A 303 -14.48 -32.23 15.82
N GLY A 304 -13.37 -32.93 15.56
CA GLY A 304 -13.05 -33.58 14.28
C GLY A 304 -14.10 -34.59 13.85
N GLU A 305 -14.51 -35.50 14.74
CA GLU A 305 -15.59 -36.46 14.50
C GLU A 305 -16.92 -35.77 14.13
N SER A 306 -17.26 -34.68 14.83
CA SER A 306 -18.45 -33.87 14.55
C SER A 306 -18.37 -33.14 13.19
N ILE A 307 -17.16 -32.70 12.83
CA ILE A 307 -16.87 -32.06 11.55
C ILE A 307 -17.01 -33.07 10.40
N GLN A 308 -16.45 -34.26 10.57
CA GLN A 308 -16.46 -35.36 9.60
C GLN A 308 -17.87 -35.90 9.34
N THR A 309 -18.66 -36.10 10.41
CA THR A 309 -20.01 -36.67 10.30
C THR A 309 -21.06 -35.69 9.78
N GLY A 310 -20.88 -34.38 9.99
CA GLY A 310 -21.92 -33.38 9.71
C GLY A 310 -21.65 -32.43 8.55
N ASN A 311 -20.39 -32.20 8.17
CA ASN A 311 -20.02 -30.99 7.40
C ASN A 311 -18.98 -31.16 6.29
N PHE A 312 -18.27 -32.29 6.21
CA PHE A 312 -17.42 -32.62 5.06
C PHE A 312 -18.21 -33.39 3.99
N ASP A 313 -17.89 -33.18 2.72
CA ASP A 313 -18.41 -34.05 1.65
C ASP A 313 -17.86 -35.46 1.90
N SER A 314 -18.67 -36.49 1.67
CA SER A 314 -18.28 -37.92 1.72
C SER A 314 -17.04 -38.28 0.88
N SER A 315 -16.56 -37.34 0.08
CA SER A 315 -15.37 -37.46 -0.74
C SER A 315 -14.08 -36.99 -0.05
N TRP A 316 -14.12 -36.44 1.17
CA TRP A 316 -12.97 -35.85 1.86
C TRP A 316 -12.75 -36.39 3.28
N ASP A 317 -11.48 -36.43 3.68
CA ASP A 317 -11.02 -36.90 4.99
C ASP A 317 -10.20 -35.81 5.71
N LEU A 318 -10.63 -35.38 6.90
CA LEU A 318 -9.86 -34.54 7.82
C LEU A 318 -8.66 -35.31 8.38
N ARG A 319 -7.44 -34.82 8.15
CA ARG A 319 -6.21 -35.43 8.67
C ARG A 319 -5.78 -34.84 10.00
N ASP A 320 -5.54 -33.53 9.97
CA ASP A 320 -4.96 -32.80 11.10
C ASP A 320 -5.71 -31.50 11.38
N VAL A 321 -5.75 -31.14 12.66
CA VAL A 321 -6.02 -29.77 13.11
C VAL A 321 -4.71 -29.19 13.61
N ILE A 322 -4.24 -28.14 12.96
CA ILE A 322 -2.96 -27.48 13.22
C ILE A 322 -3.26 -26.13 13.85
N VAL A 323 -2.68 -25.86 15.02
CA VAL A 323 -2.89 -24.62 15.77
C VAL A 323 -1.60 -23.81 15.75
N PHE A 324 -1.69 -22.54 15.36
CA PHE A 324 -0.55 -21.63 15.50
C PHE A 324 -0.34 -21.26 16.96
N THR A 325 0.89 -21.37 17.42
CA THR A 325 1.31 -20.97 18.76
C THR A 325 2.48 -19.99 18.67
N GLN A 326 2.86 -19.40 19.80
CA GLN A 326 4.05 -18.53 19.86
C GLN A 326 5.32 -19.29 19.47
N ASP A 327 5.39 -20.58 19.78
CA ASP A 327 6.57 -21.42 19.59
C ASP A 327 6.60 -22.14 18.22
N GLY A 328 5.53 -22.04 17.44
CA GLY A 328 5.45 -22.71 16.14
C GLY A 328 4.04 -23.15 15.80
N MET A 329 3.89 -24.42 15.46
CA MET A 329 2.61 -25.06 15.19
C MET A 329 2.47 -26.29 16.07
N GLN A 330 1.27 -26.48 16.63
CA GLN A 330 0.89 -27.71 17.31
C GLN A 330 -0.08 -28.48 16.43
N THR A 331 0.23 -29.75 16.17
CA THR A 331 -0.60 -30.61 15.34
C THR A 331 -1.38 -31.59 16.22
N PHE A 332 -2.69 -31.63 16.00
CA PHE A 332 -3.61 -32.57 16.62
C PHE A 332 -4.11 -33.54 15.54
N PRO A 333 -3.67 -34.81 15.54
CA PRO A 333 -4.17 -35.80 14.60
C PRO A 333 -5.63 -36.11 14.91
N THR A 334 -6.47 -36.25 13.89
CA THR A 334 -7.91 -36.53 14.08
C THR A 334 -8.32 -37.97 13.83
N ASP A 335 -7.37 -38.86 13.49
CA ASP A 335 -7.56 -40.31 13.28
C ASP A 335 -8.82 -40.69 12.48
N ALA A 336 -9.14 -39.90 11.45
CA ALA A 336 -10.23 -40.23 10.52
C ALA A 336 -9.86 -41.40 9.59
#